data_AF-A0A1F5UY26-F1
#
_entry.id   AF-A0A1F5UY26-F1
#
_cell.length_a   1.000
_cell.length_b   1.000
_cell.length_c   1.000
_cell.angle_alpha   90.00
_cell.angle_beta   90.00
_cell.angle_gamma   90.00
#
_symmetry.space_group_name_H-M   'P 1'
#
loop_
_entity.id
_entity.type
_entity.pdbx_description
1 polymer ?
#
loop_
_entity_poly.entity_id
_entity_poly.type
_entity_poly.pdbx_seq_one_letter_code
_entity_poly.pdbx_strand_id
1 'polypeptide(L)'
;MIQVLELDGRVKGKDLLEVDEKDLIELHRWMTFVRLLDGRMLNLQRQGRIGFYGVATGEEAAVIGSAYPLQRQDWIFPALRQGGAALLKGMPLKYYIAQCYGNSLDVQKGRQMPCHYSYKPAHFVAWSSCIGTQLPHAVGVAWAAKLKKDPLVVMAYMGDGATSEGDFHVSLNFAGVFKLPVVFFCQNNQWAISIPFSRQTASESIAVKAKAYGFDGLQVDGNDVLAVHQVASEAVEKARDGGGPTLIEAITYRMEGHSSSDDPTRYRDESEVQ
;
A
#
# COMPACT_ATOMS: atom_id res chain seq x y z
N MET A 1 -4.67 7.67 -16.61
CA MET A 1 -4.56 7.83 -15.15
C MET A 1 -5.84 8.48 -14.64
N ILE A 2 -6.43 7.92 -13.58
CA ILE A 2 -7.63 8.43 -12.90
C ILE A 2 -7.20 9.50 -11.90
N GLN A 3 -7.88 10.63 -11.90
CA GLN A 3 -7.62 11.79 -11.05
C GLN A 3 -8.95 12.51 -10.81
N VAL A 4 -9.17 12.99 -9.59
CA VAL A 4 -10.38 13.66 -9.11
C VAL A 4 -10.09 15.13 -8.77
N LEU A 5 -8.93 15.46 -8.23
CA LEU A 5 -8.53 16.80 -7.84
C LEU A 5 -7.65 17.46 -8.91
N GLU A 6 -8.09 18.63 -9.39
CA GLU A 6 -7.26 19.53 -10.19
C GLU A 6 -6.26 20.29 -9.30
N LEU A 7 -5.25 20.93 -9.90
CA LEU A 7 -4.18 21.64 -9.18
C LEU A 7 -4.68 22.82 -8.32
N ASP A 8 -5.84 23.38 -8.66
CA ASP A 8 -6.49 24.45 -7.89
C ASP A 8 -7.50 23.94 -6.85
N GLY A 9 -7.54 22.62 -6.63
CA GLY A 9 -8.42 21.97 -5.67
C GLY A 9 -9.85 21.75 -6.17
N ARG A 10 -10.17 22.11 -7.42
CA ARG A 10 -11.48 21.78 -7.99
C ARG A 10 -11.59 20.29 -8.25
N VAL A 11 -12.79 19.78 -8.03
CA VAL A 11 -13.14 18.39 -8.29
C VAL A 11 -13.51 18.22 -9.77
N LYS A 12 -12.98 17.19 -10.42
CA LYS A 12 -13.17 16.83 -11.82
C LYS A 12 -13.56 15.37 -11.96
N GLY A 13 -14.53 15.11 -12.81
CA GLY A 13 -14.98 13.77 -13.14
C GLY A 13 -16.49 13.70 -13.30
N LYS A 14 -16.94 12.64 -13.96
CA LYS A 14 -18.32 12.17 -13.89
C LYS A 14 -18.30 10.91 -13.04
N ASP A 15 -19.38 10.63 -12.31
CA ASP A 15 -19.51 9.44 -11.46
C ASP A 15 -18.46 9.36 -10.33
N LEU A 16 -18.31 10.48 -9.61
CA LEU A 16 -17.45 10.56 -8.45
C LEU A 16 -18.13 9.92 -7.24
N LEU A 17 -17.35 9.19 -6.44
CA LEU A 17 -17.81 8.72 -5.14
C LEU A 17 -18.14 9.94 -4.27
N GLU A 18 -19.37 10.03 -3.76
CA GLU A 18 -19.71 11.05 -2.76
C GLU A 18 -18.96 10.73 -1.46
N VAL A 19 -18.08 11.65 -1.06
CA VAL A 19 -17.35 11.58 0.20
C VAL A 19 -17.88 12.69 1.09
N ASP A 20 -18.40 12.32 2.26
CA ASP A 20 -18.94 13.31 3.19
C ASP A 20 -17.82 14.17 3.81
N GLU A 21 -18.18 15.35 4.34
CA GLU A 21 -17.21 16.28 4.93
C GLU A 21 -16.39 15.64 6.06
N LYS A 22 -16.99 14.73 6.83
CA LYS A 22 -16.34 14.06 7.95
C LYS A 22 -15.27 13.09 7.44
N ASP A 23 -15.55 12.33 6.39
CA ASP A 23 -14.61 11.43 5.75
C ASP A 23 -13.47 12.20 5.07
N LEU A 24 -13.74 13.35 4.46
CA LEU A 24 -12.70 14.24 3.94
C LEU A 24 -11.73 14.69 5.04
N ILE A 25 -12.27 15.12 6.19
CA ILE A 25 -11.47 15.52 7.35
C ILE A 25 -10.65 14.34 7.89
N GLU A 26 -11.25 13.15 7.99
CA GLU A 26 -10.56 11.96 8.49
C GLU A 26 -9.44 11.50 7.54
N LEU A 27 -9.66 11.48 6.22
CA LEU A 27 -8.63 11.19 5.23
C LEU A 27 -7.44 12.15 5.38
N HIS A 28 -7.71 13.46 5.44
CA HIS A 28 -6.66 14.47 5.65
C HIS A 28 -5.94 14.28 6.99
N ARG A 29 -6.67 14.01 8.06
CA ARG A 29 -6.12 13.76 9.40
C ARG A 29 -5.17 12.56 9.39
N TRP A 30 -5.55 11.47 8.75
CA TRP A 30 -4.73 10.26 8.65
C TRP A 30 -3.47 10.48 7.82
N MET A 31 -3.56 11.17 6.68
CA MET A 31 -2.37 11.53 5.88
C MET A 31 -1.40 12.39 6.70
N THR A 32 -1.92 13.41 7.39
CA THR A 32 -1.12 14.28 8.27
C THR A 32 -0.49 13.49 9.41
N PHE A 33 -1.25 12.57 10.01
CA PHE A 33 -0.77 11.74 11.10
C PHE A 33 0.39 10.83 10.67
N VAL A 34 0.29 10.18 9.50
CA VAL A 34 1.37 9.35 8.94
C VAL A 34 2.63 10.19 8.70
N ARG A 35 2.50 11.36 8.06
CA ARG A 35 3.62 12.29 7.82
C ARG A 35 4.34 12.67 9.11
N LEU A 36 3.57 13.04 10.15
CA LEU A 36 4.12 13.43 11.45
C LEU A 36 4.76 12.27 12.19
N LEU A 37 4.14 11.09 12.14
CA LEU A 37 4.69 9.87 12.73
C LEU A 37 6.03 9.52 12.09
N ASP A 38 6.11 9.51 10.76
CA ASP A 38 7.33 9.20 10.03
C ASP A 38 8.46 10.16 10.35
N GLY A 39 8.18 11.48 10.39
CA GLY A 39 9.16 12.47 10.80
C GLY A 39 9.65 12.25 12.24
N ARG A 40 8.78 11.81 13.16
CA ARG A 40 9.17 11.49 14.54
C ARG A 40 10.03 10.23 14.62
N MET A 41 9.63 9.17 13.93
CA MET A 41 10.34 7.90 13.97
C MET A 41 11.71 7.98 13.27
N LEU A 42 11.81 8.71 12.16
CA LEU A 42 13.09 8.98 11.51
C LEU A 42 14.05 9.76 12.43
N ASN A 43 13.54 10.75 13.18
CA ASN A 43 14.34 11.45 14.17
C ASN A 43 14.81 10.53 15.31
N LEU A 44 13.96 9.59 15.77
CA LEU A 44 14.37 8.58 16.75
C LEU A 44 15.46 7.66 16.21
N GLN A 45 15.40 7.30 14.92
CA GLN A 45 16.45 6.53 14.27
C GLN A 45 17.76 7.31 14.22
N ARG A 46 17.74 8.60 13.85
CA ARG A 46 18.92 9.48 13.84
C ARG A 46 19.55 9.66 15.23
N GLN A 47 18.75 9.56 16.28
CA GLN A 47 19.21 9.58 17.67
C GLN A 47 19.74 8.21 18.16
N GLY A 48 19.73 7.17 17.32
CA GLY A 48 20.14 5.82 17.69
C GLY A 48 19.15 5.08 18.60
N ARG A 49 17.90 5.55 18.72
CA ARG A 49 16.89 4.94 19.61
C ARG A 49 16.18 3.74 18.97
N ILE A 50 16.14 3.69 17.65
CA ILE A 50 15.68 2.54 16.86
C ILE A 50 16.69 2.26 15.74
N GLY A 51 16.82 1.01 15.31
CA GLY A 51 17.88 0.59 14.38
C GLY A 51 17.63 0.91 12.90
N PHE A 52 16.37 1.04 12.50
CA PHE A 52 15.96 1.20 11.10
C PHE A 52 14.62 1.93 11.03
N TYR A 53 14.40 2.69 9.96
CA TYR A 53 13.07 3.18 9.64
C TYR A 53 12.89 3.40 8.13
N GLY A 54 11.73 3.00 7.59
CA GLY A 54 11.26 3.33 6.24
C GLY A 54 10.09 4.30 6.33
N VAL A 55 10.17 5.43 5.63
CA VAL A 55 9.15 6.50 5.61
C VAL A 55 8.22 6.37 4.40
N ALA A 56 6.99 6.82 4.50
CA ALA A 56 6.02 6.92 3.42
C ALA A 56 5.78 8.36 2.96
N THR A 57 6.74 9.26 3.21
CA THR A 57 6.66 10.68 2.80
C THR A 57 6.44 10.81 1.30
N GLY A 58 5.30 11.39 0.93
CA GLY A 58 4.86 11.55 -0.46
C GLY A 58 3.94 10.45 -0.96
N GLU A 59 3.73 9.41 -0.16
CA GLU A 59 2.94 8.21 -0.51
C GLU A 59 1.71 8.05 0.42
N GLU A 60 1.39 9.06 1.25
CA GLU A 60 0.35 8.94 2.28
C GLU A 60 -1.06 8.78 1.71
N ALA A 61 -1.38 9.47 0.62
CA ALA A 61 -2.67 9.36 -0.06
C ALA A 61 -2.88 7.93 -0.60
N ALA A 62 -1.85 7.34 -1.21
CA ALA A 62 -1.86 5.95 -1.65
C ALA A 62 -2.08 4.97 -0.49
N VAL A 63 -1.40 5.17 0.66
CA VAL A 63 -1.54 4.28 1.83
C VAL A 63 -2.92 4.42 2.49
N ILE A 64 -3.38 5.64 2.74
CA ILE A 64 -4.62 5.89 3.47
C ILE A 64 -5.85 5.68 2.59
N GLY A 65 -5.88 6.27 1.38
CA GLY A 65 -7.01 6.18 0.47
C GLY A 65 -7.33 4.73 0.09
N SER A 66 -6.31 3.89 -0.11
CA SER A 66 -6.50 2.49 -0.49
C SER A 66 -7.01 1.60 0.66
N ALA A 67 -6.63 1.92 1.90
CA ALA A 67 -7.02 1.16 3.08
C ALA A 67 -8.35 1.64 3.68
N TYR A 68 -8.78 2.87 3.39
CA TYR A 68 -10.02 3.47 3.90
C TYR A 68 -11.29 2.64 3.62
N PRO A 69 -11.53 2.11 2.40
CA PRO A 69 -12.76 1.36 2.10
C PRO A 69 -12.78 -0.06 2.67
N LEU A 70 -11.66 -0.55 3.21
CA LEU A 70 -11.62 -1.89 3.79
C LEU A 70 -12.51 -1.97 5.02
N GLN A 71 -13.24 -3.07 5.17
CA GLN A 71 -14.02 -3.37 6.35
C GLN A 71 -13.15 -4.07 7.40
N ARG A 72 -13.71 -4.39 8.58
CA ARG A 72 -12.95 -4.99 9.68
C ARG A 72 -12.52 -6.44 9.38
N GLN A 73 -13.29 -7.15 8.57
CA GLN A 73 -13.01 -8.54 8.19
C GLN A 73 -12.01 -8.68 7.04
N ASP A 74 -11.77 -7.61 6.29
CA ASP A 74 -10.87 -7.63 5.14
C ASP A 74 -9.41 -7.74 5.60
N TRP A 75 -8.58 -8.39 4.80
CA TRP A 75 -7.19 -8.65 5.14
C TRP A 75 -6.25 -7.72 4.38
N ILE A 76 -5.25 -7.18 5.10
CA ILE A 76 -4.15 -6.42 4.51
C ILE A 76 -2.90 -7.30 4.49
N PHE A 77 -2.39 -7.52 3.29
CA PHE A 77 -1.07 -8.09 3.03
C PHE A 77 -0.14 -6.94 2.64
N PRO A 78 0.57 -6.35 3.62
CA PRO A 78 1.31 -5.11 3.42
C PRO A 78 2.65 -5.34 2.70
N ALA A 79 3.25 -4.24 2.26
CA ALA A 79 4.68 -4.12 2.01
C ALA A 79 5.31 -3.20 3.09
N LEU A 80 6.52 -2.70 2.84
CA LEU A 80 7.29 -1.92 3.82
C LEU A 80 6.56 -0.66 4.33
N ARG A 81 5.76 0.01 3.48
CA ARG A 81 5.27 1.38 3.75
C ARG A 81 3.81 1.46 4.23
N GLN A 82 3.14 0.33 4.46
CA GLN A 82 1.73 0.29 4.85
C GLN A 82 1.49 0.33 6.37
N GLY A 83 2.46 0.82 7.14
CA GLY A 83 2.30 1.01 8.59
C GLY A 83 1.13 1.94 8.95
N GLY A 84 0.90 2.99 8.15
CA GLY A 84 -0.24 3.88 8.30
C GLY A 84 -1.59 3.17 8.15
N ALA A 85 -1.70 2.22 7.22
CA ALA A 85 -2.88 1.40 7.04
C ALA A 85 -3.16 0.52 8.27
N ALA A 86 -2.13 -0.06 8.90
CA ALA A 86 -2.30 -0.83 10.14
C ALA A 86 -2.94 0.02 11.25
N LEU A 87 -2.47 1.26 11.41
CA LEU A 87 -2.98 2.21 12.40
C LEU A 87 -4.42 2.62 12.09
N LEU A 88 -4.73 2.95 10.83
CA LEU A 88 -6.08 3.23 10.35
C LEU A 88 -7.04 2.06 10.65
N LYS A 89 -6.59 0.82 10.45
CA LYS A 89 -7.37 -0.40 10.75
C LYS A 89 -7.43 -0.78 12.24
N GLY A 90 -6.91 0.08 13.12
CA GLY A 90 -7.09 -0.05 14.56
C GLY A 90 -5.93 -0.69 15.31
N MET A 91 -4.73 -0.78 14.71
CA MET A 91 -3.52 -1.08 15.47
C MET A 91 -3.24 0.06 16.46
N PRO A 92 -3.15 -0.22 17.78
CA PRO A 92 -2.75 0.79 18.74
C PRO A 92 -1.35 1.34 18.46
N LEU A 93 -1.20 2.67 18.45
CA LEU A 93 0.08 3.36 18.23
C LEU A 93 1.21 2.85 19.15
N LYS A 94 0.89 2.49 20.40
CA LYS A 94 1.86 1.91 21.33
C LYS A 94 2.51 0.63 20.81
N TYR A 95 1.77 -0.22 20.10
CA TYR A 95 2.30 -1.47 19.52
C TYR A 95 3.13 -1.19 18.28
N TYR A 96 2.74 -0.19 17.48
CA TYR A 96 3.53 0.28 16.35
C TYR A 96 4.91 0.75 16.81
N ILE A 97 4.95 1.66 17.78
CA ILE A 97 6.20 2.20 18.32
C ILE A 97 7.00 1.10 19.01
N ALA A 98 6.35 0.24 19.80
CA ALA A 98 7.02 -0.87 20.47
C ALA A 98 7.70 -1.83 19.50
N GLN A 99 7.08 -2.10 18.33
CA GLN A 99 7.67 -2.91 17.27
C GLN A 99 8.98 -2.29 16.76
N CYS A 100 9.02 -0.98 16.53
CA CYS A 100 10.24 -0.29 16.11
C CYS A 100 11.35 -0.34 17.17
N TYR A 101 11.01 -0.35 18.45
CA TYR A 101 11.97 -0.49 19.55
C TYR A 101 12.35 -1.95 19.85
N GLY A 102 11.54 -2.93 19.42
CA GLY A 102 11.69 -4.33 19.82
C GLY A 102 11.52 -4.56 21.33
N ASN A 103 10.72 -3.75 22.01
CA ASN A 103 10.59 -3.78 23.47
C ASN A 103 9.46 -4.73 23.96
N SER A 104 9.22 -4.78 25.28
CA SER A 104 8.25 -5.69 25.89
C SER A 104 6.79 -5.49 25.49
N LEU A 105 6.44 -4.36 24.87
CA LEU A 105 5.11 -4.09 24.33
C LEU A 105 4.95 -4.50 22.86
N ASP A 106 6.02 -4.96 22.20
CA ASP A 106 5.93 -5.47 20.84
C ASP A 106 5.19 -6.81 20.83
N VAL A 107 4.05 -6.84 20.14
CA VAL A 107 3.23 -8.04 19.96
C VAL A 107 3.96 -9.16 19.20
N GLN A 108 5.04 -8.82 18.47
CA GLN A 108 5.93 -9.76 17.79
C GLN A 108 7.18 -10.13 18.59
N LYS A 109 7.31 -9.60 19.81
CA LYS A 109 8.35 -9.97 20.78
C LYS A 109 9.78 -9.68 20.31
N GLY A 110 9.98 -8.62 19.53
CA GLY A 110 11.31 -8.21 19.04
C GLY A 110 11.94 -9.19 18.05
N ARG A 111 11.15 -10.08 17.43
CA ARG A 111 11.65 -11.11 16.51
C ARG A 111 11.97 -10.58 15.11
N GLN A 112 11.46 -9.40 14.79
CA GLN A 112 11.58 -8.76 13.48
C GLN A 112 12.29 -7.43 13.62
N MET A 113 12.97 -7.00 12.56
CA MET A 113 13.56 -5.66 12.50
C MET A 113 12.46 -4.58 12.48
N PRO A 114 12.79 -3.30 12.77
CA PRO A 114 11.82 -2.21 12.71
C PRO A 114 11.06 -2.14 11.36
N CYS A 115 9.89 -1.52 11.39
CA CYS A 115 8.95 -1.43 10.26
C CYS A 115 8.27 -2.75 9.87
N HIS A 116 8.49 -3.84 10.62
CA HIS A 116 7.82 -5.12 10.43
C HIS A 116 6.58 -5.27 11.27
N TYR A 117 5.55 -4.49 10.97
CA TYR A 117 4.31 -4.50 11.74
C TYR A 117 3.46 -5.76 11.47
N SER A 118 2.79 -6.23 12.51
CA SER A 118 1.75 -7.26 12.43
C SER A 118 0.71 -7.01 13.53
N TYR A 119 -0.57 -7.12 13.18
CA TYR A 119 -1.62 -6.99 14.18
C TYR A 119 -2.88 -7.76 13.76
N LYS A 120 -3.00 -8.99 14.30
CA LYS A 120 -4.11 -9.91 14.00
C LYS A 120 -5.50 -9.29 14.21
N PRO A 121 -5.80 -8.50 15.27
CA PRO A 121 -7.14 -7.91 15.44
C PRO A 121 -7.55 -6.92 14.33
N ALA A 122 -6.58 -6.36 13.60
CA ALA A 122 -6.81 -5.50 12.44
C ALA A 122 -6.62 -6.24 11.09
N HIS A 123 -6.48 -7.57 11.12
CA HIS A 123 -6.19 -8.39 9.94
C HIS A 123 -5.00 -7.90 9.11
N PHE A 124 -4.01 -7.34 9.80
CA PHE A 124 -2.75 -6.88 9.21
C PHE A 124 -1.70 -7.98 9.36
N VAL A 125 -1.40 -8.65 8.24
CA VAL A 125 -0.52 -9.82 8.22
C VAL A 125 0.92 -9.41 8.55
N ALA A 126 1.64 -10.29 9.23
CA ALA A 126 3.08 -10.11 9.43
C ALA A 126 3.78 -10.08 8.06
N TRP A 127 4.45 -8.98 7.76
CA TRP A 127 5.16 -8.83 6.49
C TRP A 127 6.59 -9.39 6.58
N SER A 128 7.11 -9.81 5.43
CA SER A 128 8.43 -10.45 5.29
C SER A 128 9.36 -9.54 4.52
N SER A 129 10.63 -9.44 4.93
CA SER A 129 11.64 -8.66 4.20
C SER A 129 11.84 -9.14 2.75
N CYS A 130 11.48 -10.38 2.44
CA CYS A 130 11.53 -10.93 1.08
C CYS A 130 10.43 -10.32 0.20
N ILE A 131 10.85 -9.59 -0.83
CA ILE A 131 9.96 -8.86 -1.73
C ILE A 131 9.01 -9.83 -2.47
N GLY A 132 7.72 -9.46 -2.56
CA GLY A 132 6.71 -10.19 -3.32
C GLY A 132 6.09 -11.39 -2.60
N THR A 133 6.74 -11.96 -1.57
CA THR A 133 6.33 -13.20 -0.91
C THR A 133 4.99 -13.15 -0.18
N GLN A 134 4.47 -11.97 0.11
CA GLN A 134 3.14 -11.77 0.66
C GLN A 134 2.02 -12.03 -0.37
N LEU A 135 2.29 -11.91 -1.67
CA LEU A 135 1.26 -12.01 -2.71
C LEU A 135 0.69 -13.42 -2.86
N PRO A 136 1.50 -14.51 -2.86
CA PRO A 136 0.96 -15.87 -2.89
C PRO A 136 0.11 -16.20 -1.66
N HIS A 137 0.50 -15.67 -0.49
CA HIS A 137 -0.29 -15.81 0.73
C HIS A 137 -1.61 -15.05 0.66
N ALA A 138 -1.60 -13.84 0.07
CA ALA A 138 -2.79 -13.02 -0.13
C ALA A 138 -3.83 -13.75 -0.98
N VAL A 139 -3.41 -14.32 -2.11
CA VAL A 139 -4.32 -15.09 -2.98
C VAL A 139 -4.76 -16.40 -2.33
N GLY A 140 -3.94 -17.01 -1.47
CA GLY A 140 -4.34 -18.16 -0.66
C GLY A 140 -5.49 -17.83 0.30
N VAL A 141 -5.44 -16.67 0.98
CA VAL A 141 -6.54 -16.21 1.84
C VAL A 141 -7.78 -15.85 1.03
N ALA A 142 -7.62 -15.17 -0.10
CA ALA A 142 -8.74 -14.84 -0.99
C ALA A 142 -9.42 -16.12 -1.54
N TRP A 143 -8.64 -17.16 -1.85
CA TRP A 143 -9.17 -18.46 -2.27
C TRP A 143 -9.92 -19.17 -1.15
N ALA A 144 -9.38 -19.16 0.07
CA ALA A 144 -10.06 -19.70 1.24
C ALA A 144 -11.38 -18.97 1.51
N ALA A 145 -11.42 -17.63 1.38
CA ALA A 145 -12.63 -16.83 1.50
C ALA A 145 -13.68 -17.25 0.47
N LYS A 146 -13.27 -17.38 -0.81
CA LYS A 146 -14.15 -17.83 -1.88
C LYS A 146 -14.74 -19.22 -1.63
N LEU A 147 -13.92 -20.19 -1.22
CA LEU A 147 -14.39 -21.55 -0.91
C LEU A 147 -15.38 -21.57 0.26
N LYS A 148 -15.19 -20.69 1.25
CA LYS A 148 -16.05 -20.56 2.42
C LYS A 148 -17.28 -19.67 2.19
N LYS A 149 -17.39 -19.01 1.03
CA LYS A 149 -18.38 -17.96 0.77
C LYS A 149 -18.32 -16.82 1.81
N ASP A 150 -17.12 -16.53 2.28
CA ASP A 150 -16.86 -15.41 3.18
C ASP A 150 -16.80 -14.12 2.34
N PRO A 151 -17.55 -13.06 2.71
CA PRO A 151 -17.55 -11.80 1.96
C PRO A 151 -16.29 -10.95 2.18
N LEU A 152 -15.24 -11.44 2.84
CA LEU A 152 -14.00 -10.69 2.99
C LEU A 152 -13.27 -10.46 1.66
N VAL A 153 -12.56 -9.33 1.59
CA VAL A 153 -11.66 -8.95 0.50
C VAL A 153 -10.22 -8.93 1.02
N VAL A 154 -9.28 -9.22 0.13
CA VAL A 154 -7.85 -9.12 0.42
C VAL A 154 -7.25 -7.93 -0.32
N MET A 155 -6.61 -7.00 0.39
CA MET A 155 -5.79 -5.94 -0.18
C MET A 155 -4.31 -6.34 -0.10
N ALA A 156 -3.68 -6.55 -1.25
CA ALA A 156 -2.32 -7.03 -1.38
C ALA A 156 -1.42 -5.93 -1.94
N TYR A 157 -0.57 -5.36 -1.08
CA TYR A 157 0.30 -4.24 -1.43
C TYR A 157 1.63 -4.70 -2.02
N MET A 158 2.16 -3.92 -2.95
CA MET A 158 3.51 -4.06 -3.48
C MET A 158 4.05 -2.71 -3.97
N GLY A 159 5.37 -2.61 -4.14
CA GLY A 159 5.98 -1.51 -4.91
C GLY A 159 6.18 -1.89 -6.37
N ASP A 160 6.50 -0.93 -7.21
CA ASP A 160 6.88 -1.14 -8.62
C ASP A 160 8.01 -2.17 -8.76
N GLY A 161 9.00 -2.10 -7.86
CA GLY A 161 10.10 -3.05 -7.81
C GLY A 161 9.66 -4.51 -7.71
N ALA A 162 8.69 -4.77 -6.84
CA ALA A 162 8.19 -6.11 -6.55
C ALA A 162 7.41 -6.74 -7.73
N THR A 163 7.01 -5.94 -8.72
CA THR A 163 6.30 -6.46 -9.91
C THR A 163 7.19 -7.27 -10.86
N SER A 164 8.51 -7.20 -10.66
CA SER A 164 9.50 -8.02 -11.38
C SER A 164 9.81 -9.35 -10.68
N GLU A 165 9.27 -9.59 -9.48
CA GLU A 165 9.41 -10.87 -8.77
C GLU A 165 8.49 -11.94 -9.35
N GLY A 166 8.93 -13.21 -9.32
CA GLY A 166 8.12 -14.34 -9.81
C GLY A 166 6.79 -14.50 -9.06
N ASP A 167 6.77 -14.19 -7.77
CA ASP A 167 5.58 -14.26 -6.93
C ASP A 167 4.47 -13.31 -7.38
N PHE A 168 4.81 -12.17 -7.99
CA PHE A 168 3.82 -11.29 -8.63
C PHE A 168 3.11 -12.02 -9.77
N HIS A 169 3.87 -12.63 -10.69
CA HIS A 169 3.31 -13.37 -11.82
C HIS A 169 2.41 -14.53 -11.36
N VAL A 170 2.90 -15.35 -10.43
CA VAL A 170 2.17 -16.51 -9.92
C VAL A 170 0.86 -16.09 -9.25
N SER A 171 0.90 -15.03 -8.43
CA SER A 171 -0.27 -14.56 -7.69
C SER A 171 -1.35 -14.00 -8.60
N LEU A 172 -0.98 -13.13 -9.54
CA LEU A 172 -1.96 -12.52 -10.45
C LEU A 172 -2.58 -13.59 -11.36
N ASN A 173 -1.78 -14.52 -11.89
CA ASN A 173 -2.30 -15.63 -12.68
C ASN A 173 -3.31 -16.48 -11.89
N PHE A 174 -2.96 -16.88 -10.67
CA PHE A 174 -3.84 -17.68 -9.82
C PHE A 174 -5.14 -16.92 -9.48
N ALA A 175 -5.04 -15.64 -9.13
CA ALA A 175 -6.20 -14.80 -8.84
C ALA A 175 -7.16 -14.65 -10.03
N GLY A 176 -6.61 -14.49 -11.24
CA GLY A 176 -7.38 -14.41 -12.48
C GLY A 176 -8.13 -15.71 -12.78
N VAL A 177 -7.42 -16.85 -12.76
CA VAL A 177 -8.01 -18.19 -13.01
C VAL A 177 -9.19 -18.46 -12.09
N PHE A 178 -9.02 -18.17 -10.80
CA PHE A 178 -10.04 -18.47 -9.80
C PHE A 178 -11.00 -17.31 -9.52
N LYS A 179 -10.89 -16.17 -10.21
CA LYS A 179 -11.68 -14.95 -9.96
C LYS A 179 -11.78 -14.63 -8.46
N LEU A 180 -10.62 -14.46 -7.83
CA LEU A 180 -10.52 -14.31 -6.37
C LEU A 180 -10.87 -12.90 -5.89
N PRO A 181 -11.40 -12.75 -4.65
CA PRO A 181 -11.71 -11.45 -4.04
C PRO A 181 -10.43 -10.76 -3.53
N VAL A 182 -9.55 -10.34 -4.45
CA VAL A 182 -8.27 -9.70 -4.14
C VAL A 182 -8.04 -8.44 -4.97
N VAL A 183 -7.62 -7.37 -4.30
CA VAL A 183 -7.16 -6.14 -4.92
C VAL A 183 -5.64 -6.09 -4.77
N PHE A 184 -4.92 -6.10 -5.89
CA PHE A 184 -3.48 -5.90 -5.93
C PHE A 184 -3.20 -4.40 -6.03
N PHE A 185 -2.53 -3.82 -5.05
CA PHE A 185 -2.28 -2.38 -5.00
C PHE A 185 -0.79 -2.08 -5.10
N CYS A 186 -0.36 -1.67 -6.30
CA CYS A 186 1.01 -1.29 -6.60
C CYS A 186 1.21 0.20 -6.31
N GLN A 187 1.99 0.49 -5.27
CA GLN A 187 2.46 1.83 -4.97
C GLN A 187 3.70 2.10 -5.82
N ASN A 188 3.49 2.58 -7.04
CA ASN A 188 4.55 2.91 -7.99
C ASN A 188 5.13 4.27 -7.59
N ASN A 189 6.20 4.26 -6.82
CA ASN A 189 6.86 5.47 -6.32
C ASN A 189 8.09 5.87 -7.15
N GLN A 190 8.15 5.34 -8.38
CA GLN A 190 9.17 5.54 -9.40
C GLN A 190 10.53 4.87 -9.12
N TRP A 191 10.72 4.24 -7.94
CA TRP A 191 12.05 3.81 -7.48
C TRP A 191 12.06 2.52 -6.64
N ALA A 192 12.73 1.49 -7.17
CA ALA A 192 13.14 0.31 -6.42
C ALA A 192 14.55 0.50 -5.82
N ILE A 193 14.62 1.04 -4.59
CA ILE A 193 15.87 1.52 -3.97
C ILE A 193 16.50 2.61 -4.83
N SER A 194 17.43 2.25 -5.71
CA SER A 194 18.18 3.12 -6.63
C SER A 194 17.90 2.80 -8.11
N ILE A 195 17.04 1.82 -8.40
CA ILE A 195 16.66 1.48 -9.77
C ILE A 195 15.40 2.28 -10.12
N PRO A 196 15.47 3.19 -11.11
CA PRO A 196 14.29 3.92 -11.56
C PRO A 196 13.32 3.00 -12.30
N PHE A 197 12.04 3.35 -12.30
CA PHE A 197 10.97 2.57 -12.95
C PHE A 197 11.27 2.20 -14.41
N SER A 198 11.87 3.14 -15.17
CA SER A 198 12.28 2.94 -16.57
C SER A 198 13.30 1.82 -16.78
N ARG A 199 14.01 1.40 -15.72
CA ARG A 199 14.95 0.27 -15.72
C ARG A 199 14.39 -0.97 -15.02
N GLN A 200 13.20 -0.89 -14.44
CA GLN A 200 12.59 -1.98 -13.68
C GLN A 200 11.77 -2.92 -14.57
N THR A 201 11.07 -2.38 -15.56
CA THR A 201 10.17 -3.12 -16.44
C THR A 201 10.07 -2.44 -17.81
N ALA A 202 9.89 -3.23 -18.87
CA ALA A 202 9.66 -2.73 -20.22
C ALA A 202 8.18 -2.42 -20.54
N SER A 203 7.25 -2.82 -19.66
CA SER A 203 5.82 -2.51 -19.81
C SER A 203 5.56 -1.00 -19.70
N GLU A 204 4.64 -0.47 -20.51
CA GLU A 204 4.23 0.96 -20.48
C GLU A 204 3.72 1.43 -19.12
N SER A 205 3.18 0.52 -18.32
CA SER A 205 2.66 0.77 -16.98
C SER A 205 2.65 -0.54 -16.17
N ILE A 206 2.42 -0.46 -14.86
CA ILE A 206 2.10 -1.68 -14.09
C ILE A 206 0.66 -2.11 -14.37
N ALA A 207 -0.29 -1.17 -14.51
CA ALA A 207 -1.69 -1.47 -14.76
C ALA A 207 -1.91 -2.37 -15.99
N VAL A 208 -1.17 -2.14 -17.10
CA VAL A 208 -1.32 -2.95 -18.32
C VAL A 208 -1.03 -4.43 -18.10
N LYS A 209 -0.21 -4.79 -17.10
CA LYS A 209 0.15 -6.19 -16.81
C LYS A 209 -1.08 -7.02 -16.41
N ALA A 210 -2.13 -6.39 -15.87
CA ALA A 210 -3.38 -7.07 -15.54
C ALA A 210 -4.03 -7.77 -16.75
N LYS A 211 -3.85 -7.21 -17.96
CA LYS A 211 -4.35 -7.80 -19.22
C LYS A 211 -3.84 -9.21 -19.44
N ALA A 212 -2.59 -9.50 -19.06
CA ALA A 212 -1.99 -10.83 -19.19
C ALA A 212 -2.67 -11.88 -18.29
N TYR A 213 -3.42 -11.44 -17.27
CA TYR A 213 -4.06 -12.29 -16.27
C TYR A 213 -5.59 -12.25 -16.34
N GLY A 214 -6.16 -11.55 -17.33
CA GLY A 214 -7.59 -11.59 -17.64
C GLY A 214 -8.49 -10.79 -16.69
N PHE A 215 -7.98 -9.72 -16.07
CA PHE A 215 -8.77 -8.83 -15.22
C PHE A 215 -8.32 -7.37 -15.32
N ASP A 216 -9.07 -6.48 -14.66
CA ASP A 216 -8.90 -5.03 -14.81
C ASP A 216 -7.60 -4.53 -14.18
N GLY A 217 -6.92 -3.67 -14.94
CA GLY A 217 -5.77 -2.89 -14.50
C GLY A 217 -6.13 -1.42 -14.55
N LEU A 218 -6.07 -0.74 -13.40
CA LEU A 218 -6.39 0.68 -13.25
C LEU A 218 -5.13 1.45 -12.86
N GLN A 219 -4.96 2.63 -13.43
CA GLN A 219 -3.89 3.54 -13.07
C GLN A 219 -4.51 4.81 -12.47
N VAL A 220 -4.06 5.20 -11.28
CA VAL A 220 -4.58 6.32 -10.50
C VAL A 220 -3.45 7.24 -10.08
N ASP A 221 -3.73 8.54 -9.98
CA ASP A 221 -2.86 9.48 -9.30
C ASP A 221 -2.80 9.08 -7.81
N GLY A 222 -1.65 8.55 -7.38
CA GLY A 222 -1.43 8.05 -6.03
C GLY A 222 -1.31 9.16 -4.98
N ASN A 223 -1.24 10.42 -5.39
CA ASN A 223 -1.19 11.59 -4.52
C ASN A 223 -2.54 12.31 -4.40
N ASP A 224 -3.52 11.90 -5.21
CA ASP A 224 -4.91 12.31 -5.10
C ASP A 224 -5.68 11.30 -4.23
N VAL A 225 -5.89 11.65 -2.96
CA VAL A 225 -6.54 10.75 -2.00
C VAL A 225 -7.99 10.42 -2.39
N LEU A 226 -8.69 11.31 -3.10
CA LEU A 226 -10.07 11.06 -3.52
C LEU A 226 -10.10 10.07 -4.68
N ALA A 227 -9.19 10.22 -5.64
CA ALA A 227 -9.04 9.27 -6.73
C ALA A 227 -8.62 7.88 -6.21
N VAL A 228 -7.64 7.81 -5.30
CA VAL A 228 -7.22 6.55 -4.69
C VAL A 228 -8.37 5.91 -3.91
N HIS A 229 -9.09 6.70 -3.10
CA HIS A 229 -10.22 6.19 -2.32
C HIS A 229 -11.32 5.64 -3.23
N GLN A 230 -11.72 6.38 -4.26
CA GLN A 230 -12.75 5.95 -5.20
C GLN A 230 -12.36 4.64 -5.89
N VAL A 231 -11.16 4.58 -6.51
CA VAL A 231 -10.71 3.39 -7.25
C VAL A 231 -10.57 2.17 -6.33
N ALA A 232 -10.09 2.38 -5.10
CA ALA A 232 -10.02 1.31 -4.11
C ALA A 232 -11.41 0.84 -3.66
N SER A 233 -12.37 1.75 -3.44
CA SER A 233 -13.75 1.41 -3.08
C SER A 233 -14.40 0.54 -4.16
N GLU A 234 -14.34 0.99 -5.42
CA GLU A 234 -14.91 0.25 -6.57
C GLU A 234 -14.26 -1.14 -6.73
N ALA A 235 -12.93 -1.23 -6.59
CA ALA A 235 -12.22 -2.50 -6.68
C ALA A 235 -12.56 -3.46 -5.53
N VAL A 236 -12.72 -2.93 -4.31
CA VAL A 236 -13.12 -3.71 -3.13
C VAL A 236 -14.55 -4.22 -3.28
N GLU A 237 -15.50 -3.37 -3.70
CA GLU A 237 -16.88 -3.78 -3.95
C GLU A 237 -16.97 -4.84 -5.05
N LYS A 238 -16.31 -4.61 -6.19
CA LYS A 238 -16.21 -5.61 -7.27
C LYS A 238 -15.67 -6.95 -6.77
N ALA A 239 -14.59 -6.93 -5.99
CA ALA A 239 -13.98 -8.14 -5.44
C ALA A 239 -14.96 -8.86 -4.49
N ARG A 240 -15.64 -8.10 -3.62
CA ARG A 240 -16.62 -8.60 -2.65
C ARG A 240 -17.82 -9.26 -3.32
N ASP A 241 -18.30 -8.68 -4.41
CA ASP A 241 -19.45 -9.18 -5.18
C ASP A 241 -19.10 -10.32 -6.15
N GLY A 242 -17.84 -10.80 -6.10
CA GLY A 242 -17.39 -11.92 -6.92
C GLY A 242 -17.04 -11.55 -8.37
N GLY A 243 -16.91 -10.26 -8.67
CA GLY A 243 -16.42 -9.73 -9.95
C GLY A 243 -14.94 -10.05 -10.23
N GLY A 244 -14.24 -10.63 -9.26
CA GLY A 244 -12.85 -11.08 -9.40
C GLY A 244 -11.84 -9.98 -9.07
N PRO A 245 -10.56 -10.22 -9.38
CA PRO A 245 -9.47 -9.35 -8.94
C PRO A 245 -9.39 -8.05 -9.74
N THR A 246 -8.66 -7.08 -9.17
CA THR A 246 -8.25 -5.83 -9.82
C THR A 246 -6.80 -5.52 -9.47
N LEU A 247 -6.01 -5.03 -10.43
CA LEU A 247 -4.70 -4.44 -10.20
C LEU A 247 -4.82 -2.92 -10.26
N ILE A 248 -4.45 -2.24 -9.19
CA ILE A 248 -4.38 -0.78 -9.13
C ILE A 248 -2.91 -0.39 -9.11
N GLU A 249 -2.49 0.46 -10.04
CA GLU A 249 -1.23 1.17 -10.03
C GLU A 249 -1.47 2.60 -9.56
N ALA A 250 -1.05 2.90 -8.33
CA ALA A 250 -1.00 4.26 -7.81
C ALA A 250 0.34 4.88 -8.17
N ILE A 251 0.32 5.82 -9.11
CA ILE A 251 1.50 6.62 -9.47
C ILE A 251 1.70 7.66 -8.39
N THR A 252 2.73 7.47 -7.58
CA THR A 252 3.11 8.35 -6.49
C THR A 252 4.61 8.61 -6.56
N TYR A 253 5.17 9.23 -5.53
CA TYR A 253 6.57 9.58 -5.51
C TYR A 253 7.17 9.45 -4.10
N ARG A 254 8.29 8.73 -4.00
CA ARG A 254 9.01 8.57 -2.73
C ARG A 254 9.87 9.80 -2.48
N MET A 255 9.41 10.78 -1.72
CA MET A 255 10.15 12.04 -1.57
C MET A 255 11.48 11.89 -0.81
N GLU A 256 11.56 10.94 0.11
CA GLU A 256 12.74 10.69 0.94
C GLU A 256 13.63 9.56 0.38
N GLY A 257 14.72 9.23 1.08
CA GLY A 257 15.52 8.04 0.79
C GLY A 257 14.71 6.74 0.88
N HIS A 258 15.23 5.66 0.30
CA HIS A 258 14.57 4.35 0.34
C HIS A 258 14.28 3.91 1.78
N SER A 259 15.25 4.13 2.67
CA SER A 259 15.18 3.90 4.10
C SER A 259 16.18 4.80 4.83
N SER A 260 16.23 4.70 6.15
CA SER A 260 17.26 5.37 6.97
C SER A 260 18.72 4.96 6.65
N SER A 261 18.92 3.92 5.84
CA SER A 261 20.24 3.42 5.44
C SER A 261 20.60 3.77 3.99
N ASP A 262 19.80 4.61 3.33
CA ASP A 262 19.93 4.94 1.92
C ASP A 262 20.22 6.44 1.71
N ASP A 263 20.89 6.75 0.61
CA ASP A 263 21.24 8.12 0.21
C ASP A 263 20.78 8.38 -1.24
N PRO A 264 19.65 9.08 -1.44
CA PRO A 264 19.09 9.32 -2.77
C PRO A 264 19.93 10.27 -3.61
N THR A 265 20.79 11.12 -3.01
CA THR A 265 21.63 12.08 -3.74
C THR A 265 22.63 11.41 -4.69
N ARG A 266 22.83 10.09 -4.53
CA ARG A 266 23.74 9.29 -5.35
C ARG A 266 23.14 8.80 -6.66
N TYR A 267 21.82 8.86 -6.83
CA TYR A 267 21.14 8.25 -7.98
C TYR A 267 19.87 8.97 -8.46
N ARG A 268 19.41 10.00 -7.73
CA ARG A 268 18.19 10.74 -8.05
C ARG A 268 18.45 12.24 -8.02
N ASP A 269 17.94 12.95 -9.02
CA ASP A 269 18.10 14.39 -9.11
C ASP A 269 17.19 15.10 -8.10
N GLU A 270 17.69 16.16 -7.48
CA GLU A 270 16.94 16.93 -6.48
C GLU A 270 15.73 17.66 -7.11
N SER A 271 15.82 18.03 -8.38
CA SER A 271 14.72 18.65 -9.14
C SER A 271 13.56 17.71 -9.42
N GLU A 272 13.76 16.39 -9.36
CA GLU A 272 12.68 15.40 -9.49
C GLU A 272 11.78 15.37 -8.23
N VAL A 273 12.27 15.89 -7.10
CA VAL A 273 11.56 15.90 -5.81
C VAL A 273 10.79 17.20 -5.56
N GLN A 274 11.16 18.30 -6.25
CA GLN A 274 10.58 19.64 -6.10
C GLN A 274 9.33 19.84 -6.94
#